data_AF-A0A1S2K390-F1
#
_entry.id   AF-A0A1S2K390-F1
#
_cell.length_a   1.000
_cell.length_b   1.000
_cell.length_c   1.000
_cell.angle_alpha   90.00
_cell.angle_beta   90.00
_cell.angle_gamma   90.00
#
_symmetry.space_group_name_H-M   'P 1'
#
loop_
_entity.id
_entity.type
_entity.pdbx_description
1 polymer ?
#
loop_
_entity_poly.entity_id
_entity_poly.type
_entity_poly.pdbx_seq_one_letter_code
_entity_poly.pdbx_strand_id
1 'polypeptide(L)'
;MSDDDHEGEPEGVLLKGEDNAAKRIKAERENRGWSTTTLSDRLNEAGYEMNPSAVWRIENGKRRINLDEAIGFAEVFGVSLSSLVGPPALAAAGRAMELIDTVVAASAAAQRAQHAYRRVNAELIAYLDEHPDIREEANAVVSNAIAESMMKINQEEFGLPPQP
;
A
#
# COMPACT_ATOMS: atom_id res chain seq x y z
N MET A 1 -20.45 -2.08 -35.14
CA MET A 1 -20.83 -2.34 -33.74
C MET A 1 -19.59 -2.05 -32.94
N SER A 2 -19.62 -0.87 -32.35
CA SER A 2 -18.52 -0.20 -31.67
C SER A 2 -18.46 -0.64 -30.21
N ASP A 3 -17.36 -0.19 -29.58
CA ASP A 3 -17.14 -0.02 -28.15
C ASP A 3 -16.63 -1.30 -27.48
N ASP A 4 -15.31 -1.54 -27.48
CA ASP A 4 -14.27 -0.84 -26.73
C ASP A 4 -14.40 -1.09 -25.22
N ASP A 5 -14.26 -2.38 -24.85
CA ASP A 5 -14.04 -2.83 -23.48
C ASP A 5 -12.59 -2.52 -23.08
N HIS A 6 -12.29 -1.23 -22.92
CA HIS A 6 -11.20 -0.81 -22.05
C HIS A 6 -11.67 -1.03 -20.61
N GLU A 7 -11.62 -2.30 -20.15
CA GLU A 7 -11.63 -2.63 -18.73
C GLU A 7 -10.52 -1.81 -18.07
N GLY A 8 -10.93 -0.82 -17.30
CA GLY A 8 -10.06 0.16 -16.68
C GLY A 8 -8.91 -0.54 -15.99
N GLU A 9 -7.71 -0.34 -16.54
CA GLU A 9 -6.46 -0.59 -15.84
C GLU A 9 -6.60 -0.04 -14.43
N PRO A 10 -6.06 -0.72 -13.40
CA PRO A 10 -6.03 -0.16 -12.07
C PRO A 10 -5.14 1.08 -12.11
N GLU A 11 -5.74 2.21 -12.46
CA GLU A 11 -5.17 3.54 -12.53
C GLU A 11 -4.61 3.80 -11.14
N GLY A 12 -3.32 3.48 -11.00
CA GLY A 12 -2.72 3.17 -9.71
C GLY A 12 -3.01 4.30 -8.74
N VAL A 13 -3.23 3.95 -7.46
CA VAL A 13 -3.44 4.93 -6.38
C VAL A 13 -2.37 6.05 -6.40
N LEU A 14 -1.19 5.75 -6.95
CA LEU A 14 -0.09 6.68 -7.25
C LEU A 14 -0.41 7.75 -8.32
N LEU A 15 -1.16 7.46 -9.37
CA LEU A 15 -1.55 8.41 -10.43
C LEU A 15 -2.53 9.48 -9.94
N LYS A 16 -3.25 9.22 -8.83
CA LYS A 16 -4.15 10.17 -8.14
C LYS A 16 -3.45 10.97 -7.04
N GLY A 17 -2.13 10.82 -6.87
CA GLY A 17 -1.37 11.46 -5.79
C GLY A 17 -1.51 12.99 -5.76
N GLU A 18 -1.50 13.63 -6.92
CA GLU A 18 -1.66 15.09 -7.00
C GLU A 18 -3.09 15.56 -6.70
N ASP A 19 -4.11 14.84 -7.17
CA ASP A 19 -5.52 15.16 -6.86
C ASP A 19 -5.83 14.95 -5.38
N ASN A 20 -5.25 13.91 -4.79
CA ASN A 20 -5.33 13.63 -3.37
C ASN A 20 -4.66 14.73 -2.56
N ALA A 21 -3.45 15.14 -2.95
CA ALA A 21 -2.72 16.23 -2.32
C ALA A 21 -3.51 17.53 -2.38
N ALA A 22 -4.06 17.92 -3.53
CA ALA A 22 -4.88 19.13 -3.67
C ALA A 22 -6.07 19.13 -2.69
N LYS A 23 -6.80 18.02 -2.59
CA LYS A 23 -7.93 17.86 -1.65
C LYS A 23 -7.48 17.92 -0.20
N ARG A 24 -6.37 17.26 0.14
CA ARG A 24 -5.81 17.22 1.50
C ARG A 24 -5.31 18.61 1.93
N ILE A 25 -4.57 19.32 1.07
CA ILE A 25 -4.07 20.67 1.30
C ILE A 25 -5.23 21.61 1.65
N LYS A 26 -6.29 21.57 0.84
CA LYS A 26 -7.51 22.36 1.09
C LYS A 26 -8.15 22.03 2.44
N ALA A 27 -8.31 20.73 2.73
CA ALA A 27 -8.93 20.28 3.98
C ALA A 27 -8.10 20.67 5.22
N GLU A 28 -6.78 20.49 5.21
CA GLU A 28 -5.89 20.88 6.30
C GLU A 28 -5.92 22.41 6.52
N ARG A 29 -5.90 23.18 5.43
CA ARG A 29 -6.00 24.64 5.50
C ARG A 29 -7.32 25.07 6.14
N GLU A 30 -8.44 24.50 5.69
CA GLU A 30 -9.79 24.83 6.19
C GLU A 30 -9.99 24.40 7.64
N ASN A 31 -9.54 23.19 8.02
CA ASN A 31 -9.62 22.68 9.39
C ASN A 31 -8.84 23.55 10.40
N ARG A 32 -7.77 24.20 9.95
CA ARG A 32 -6.96 25.10 10.78
C ARG A 32 -7.42 26.56 10.72
N GLY A 33 -8.48 26.86 9.96
CA GLY A 33 -8.99 28.21 9.76
C GLY A 33 -8.01 29.13 9.00
N TRP A 34 -7.11 28.56 8.19
CA TRP A 34 -6.09 29.32 7.48
C TRP A 34 -6.63 29.87 6.15
N SER A 35 -6.26 31.11 5.82
CA SER A 35 -6.43 31.63 4.46
C SER A 35 -5.35 31.07 3.54
N THR A 36 -5.51 31.16 2.23
CA THR A 36 -4.46 30.80 1.27
C THR A 36 -3.21 31.66 1.47
N THR A 37 -3.37 32.93 1.86
CA THR A 37 -2.26 33.81 2.25
C THR A 37 -1.53 33.26 3.46
N THR A 38 -2.25 32.90 4.53
CA THR A 38 -1.61 32.39 5.75
C THR A 38 -0.90 31.06 5.54
N LEU A 39 -1.38 30.20 4.63
CA LEU A 39 -0.66 28.98 4.26
C LEU A 39 0.59 29.30 3.42
N SER A 40 0.47 30.24 2.48
CA SER A 40 1.59 30.74 1.67
C SER A 40 2.70 31.31 2.56
N ASP A 41 2.36 32.14 3.53
CA ASP A 41 3.31 32.77 4.46
C ASP A 41 4.09 31.70 5.23
N ARG A 42 3.40 30.69 5.76
CA ARG A 42 4.05 29.57 6.49
C ARG A 42 4.98 28.74 5.63
N LEU A 43 4.62 28.50 4.37
CA LEU A 43 5.51 27.80 3.42
C LEU A 43 6.79 28.62 3.19
N ASN A 44 6.65 29.92 2.96
CA ASN A 44 7.80 30.81 2.77
C ASN A 44 8.66 30.90 4.03
N GLU A 45 8.06 30.97 5.23
CA GLU A 45 8.76 30.94 6.52
C GLU A 45 9.55 29.64 6.72
N ALA A 46 9.04 28.51 6.20
CA ALA A 46 9.72 27.21 6.19
C ALA A 46 10.74 27.06 5.04
N GLY A 47 10.93 28.09 4.20
CA GLY A 47 11.89 28.09 3.09
C GLY A 47 11.36 27.53 1.77
N TYR A 48 10.04 27.29 1.67
CA TYR A 48 9.38 26.83 0.44
C TYR A 48 8.66 27.99 -0.25
N GLU A 49 9.23 28.47 -1.35
CA GLU A 49 8.66 29.58 -2.11
C GLU A 49 7.26 29.26 -2.62
N MET A 50 6.26 29.98 -2.12
CA MET A 50 4.86 29.81 -2.51
C MET A 50 4.15 31.16 -2.49
N ASN A 51 3.26 31.37 -3.46
CA ASN A 51 2.37 32.54 -3.45
C ASN A 51 0.90 32.13 -3.20
N PRO A 52 0.05 33.03 -2.65
CA PRO A 52 -1.31 32.67 -2.27
C PRO A 52 -2.18 32.20 -3.45
N SER A 53 -1.91 32.71 -4.65
CA SER A 53 -2.62 32.32 -5.88
C SER A 53 -2.21 30.94 -6.38
N ALA A 54 -0.97 30.51 -6.19
CA ALA A 54 -0.53 29.15 -6.48
C ALA A 54 -1.19 28.16 -5.53
N VAL A 55 -1.26 28.45 -4.23
CA VAL A 55 -2.00 27.63 -3.26
C VAL A 55 -3.43 27.41 -3.74
N TRP A 56 -4.16 28.48 -4.07
CA TRP A 56 -5.52 28.36 -4.58
C TRP A 56 -5.61 27.54 -5.87
N ARG A 57 -4.70 27.76 -6.84
CA ARG A 57 -4.71 26.99 -8.10
C ARG A 57 -4.42 25.52 -7.87
N ILE A 58 -3.52 25.18 -6.94
CA ILE A 58 -3.24 23.79 -6.54
C ILE A 58 -4.50 23.15 -5.96
N GLU A 59 -5.12 23.79 -4.96
CA GLU A 59 -6.33 23.27 -4.29
C GLU A 59 -7.50 23.02 -5.26
N ASN A 60 -7.55 23.75 -6.37
CA ASN A 60 -8.59 23.63 -7.40
C ASN A 60 -8.16 22.79 -8.62
N GLY A 61 -7.01 22.10 -8.55
CA GLY A 61 -6.50 21.26 -9.64
C GLY A 61 -6.15 22.05 -10.92
N LYS A 62 -5.96 23.38 -10.80
CA LYS A 62 -5.58 24.27 -11.90
C LYS A 62 -4.06 24.39 -12.06
N ARG A 63 -3.30 23.81 -11.14
CA ARG A 63 -1.84 23.76 -11.17
C ARG A 63 -1.38 22.45 -10.51
N ARG A 64 -0.44 21.76 -11.19
CA ARG A 64 0.27 20.61 -10.66
C ARG A 64 1.25 21.04 -9.56
N ILE A 65 1.46 20.19 -8.57
CA ILE A 65 2.50 20.41 -7.53
C ILE A 65 3.76 19.66 -7.91
N ASN A 66 4.93 20.26 -7.66
CA ASN A 66 6.19 19.53 -7.74
C ASN A 66 6.51 18.84 -6.40
N LEU A 67 7.57 18.04 -6.37
CA LEU A 67 7.96 17.27 -5.19
C LEU A 67 8.38 18.16 -4.01
N ASP A 68 9.16 19.21 -4.26
CA ASP A 68 9.63 20.12 -3.21
C ASP A 68 8.46 20.86 -2.54
N GLU A 69 7.47 21.28 -3.35
CA GLU A 69 6.23 21.87 -2.85
C GLU A 69 5.43 20.87 -2.00
N ALA A 70 5.32 19.62 -2.46
CA ALA A 70 4.64 18.57 -1.69
C ALA A 70 5.33 18.28 -0.35
N ILE A 71 6.67 18.28 -0.33
CA ILE A 71 7.45 18.18 0.91
C ILE A 71 7.17 19.38 1.82
N GLY A 72 7.17 20.60 1.28
CA GLY A 72 6.86 21.81 2.05
C GLY A 72 5.46 21.81 2.65
N PHE A 73 4.44 21.39 1.90
CA PHE A 73 3.09 21.22 2.44
C PHE A 73 3.05 20.18 3.56
N ALA A 74 3.71 19.04 3.37
CA ALA A 74 3.76 17.98 4.37
C ALA A 74 4.43 18.47 5.67
N GLU A 75 5.54 19.20 5.55
CA GLU A 75 6.25 19.81 6.68
C GLU A 75 5.39 20.84 7.43
N VAL A 76 4.82 21.81 6.71
CA VAL A 76 3.97 22.87 7.31
C VAL A 76 2.73 22.29 8.00
N PHE A 77 2.17 21.21 7.48
CA PHE A 77 1.05 20.51 8.12
C PHE A 77 1.47 19.52 9.21
N GLY A 78 2.74 19.14 9.28
CA GLY A 78 3.23 18.12 10.22
C GLY A 78 2.71 16.72 9.90
N VAL A 79 2.58 16.38 8.62
CA VAL A 79 2.13 15.05 8.13
C VAL A 79 3.22 14.42 7.28
N SER A 80 3.19 13.09 7.09
CA SER A 80 4.09 12.44 6.15
C SER A 80 3.71 12.77 4.70
N LEU A 81 4.69 12.76 3.79
CA LEU A 81 4.42 12.91 2.35
C LEU A 81 3.44 11.84 1.84
N SER A 82 3.57 10.59 2.32
CA SER A 82 2.62 9.51 2.00
C SER A 82 1.20 9.79 2.46
N SER A 83 1.01 10.46 3.61
CA SER A 83 -0.30 10.90 4.08
C SER A 83 -0.83 12.06 3.23
N LEU A 84 0.03 12.98 2.80
CA LEU A 84 -0.38 14.11 1.95
C LEU A 84 -0.93 13.65 0.59
N VAL A 85 -0.24 12.73 -0.08
CA VAL A 85 -0.60 12.25 -1.44
C VAL A 85 -1.51 11.01 -1.43
N GLY A 86 -1.70 10.39 -0.26
CA GLY A 86 -2.57 9.24 -0.07
C GLY A 86 -4.06 9.60 -0.14
N PRO A 87 -4.96 8.60 -0.25
CA PRO A 87 -6.40 8.85 -0.32
C PRO A 87 -6.88 9.72 0.87
N PRO A 88 -7.56 10.86 0.63
CA PRO A 88 -7.91 11.82 1.68
C PRO A 88 -8.71 11.26 2.86
N ALA A 89 -9.55 10.25 2.60
CA ALA A 89 -10.35 9.56 3.62
C ALA A 89 -9.51 8.72 4.60
N LEU A 90 -8.33 8.25 4.15
CA LEU A 90 -7.42 7.41 4.94
C LEU A 90 -6.27 8.21 5.56
N ALA A 91 -5.91 9.33 4.95
CA ALA A 91 -4.79 10.16 5.38
C ALA A 91 -4.97 10.81 6.77
N ALA A 92 -6.21 11.06 7.19
CA ALA A 92 -6.52 11.52 8.55
C ALA A 92 -6.33 10.43 9.62
N ALA A 93 -6.27 9.16 9.21
CA ALA A 93 -6.03 8.02 10.08
C ALA A 93 -4.63 7.46 9.80
N GLY A 94 -3.57 8.15 10.27
CA GLY A 94 -2.18 7.72 10.06
C GLY A 94 -1.92 6.24 10.39
N ARG A 95 -2.59 5.72 11.43
CA ARG A 95 -2.57 4.29 11.77
C ARG A 95 -3.17 3.38 10.70
N ALA A 96 -4.20 3.82 9.98
CA ALA A 96 -4.82 3.04 8.90
C ALA A 96 -3.86 2.90 7.70
N MET A 97 -3.15 3.96 7.33
CA MET A 97 -2.13 3.89 6.26
C MET A 97 -0.99 2.94 6.61
N GLU A 98 -0.48 3.01 7.84
CA GLU A 98 0.56 2.09 8.33
C GLU A 98 0.10 0.62 8.29
N LEU A 99 -1.16 0.36 8.69
CA LEU A 99 -1.75 -0.97 8.62
C LEU A 99 -1.92 -1.44 7.17
N ILE A 100 -2.33 -0.57 6.25
CA ILE A 100 -2.43 -0.88 4.83
C ILE A 100 -1.07 -1.27 4.27
N ASP A 101 -0.03 -0.49 4.54
CA ASP A 101 1.33 -0.78 4.10
C ASP A 101 1.81 -2.13 4.65
N THR A 102 1.52 -2.41 5.93
CA THR A 102 1.83 -3.70 6.57
C THR A 102 1.11 -4.86 5.89
N VAL A 103 -0.19 -4.70 5.59
CA VAL A 103 -1.00 -5.73 4.90
C VAL A 103 -0.48 -5.97 3.48
N VAL A 104 -0.15 -4.91 2.75
CA VAL A 104 0.40 -5.01 1.38
C VAL A 104 1.75 -5.73 1.41
N ALA A 105 2.64 -5.38 2.35
CA ALA A 105 3.93 -6.04 2.51
C ALA A 105 3.78 -7.53 2.87
N ALA A 106 2.89 -7.86 3.82
CA ALA A 106 2.60 -9.24 4.22
C ALA A 106 2.01 -10.06 3.07
N SER A 107 1.06 -9.48 2.32
CA SER A 107 0.47 -10.12 1.14
C SER A 107 1.53 -10.41 0.06
N ALA A 108 2.39 -9.44 -0.24
CA ALA A 108 3.48 -9.63 -1.20
C ALA A 108 4.46 -10.73 -0.76
N ALA A 109 4.78 -10.80 0.54
CA ALA A 109 5.60 -11.89 1.09
C ALA A 109 4.91 -13.25 0.95
N ALA A 110 3.63 -13.35 1.28
CA ALA A 110 2.85 -14.57 1.15
C ALA A 110 2.76 -15.04 -0.31
N GLN A 111 2.54 -14.12 -1.26
CA GLN A 111 2.53 -14.44 -2.69
C GLN A 111 3.88 -15.00 -3.16
N ARG A 112 5.00 -14.38 -2.77
CA ARG A 112 6.34 -14.89 -3.12
C ARG A 112 6.56 -16.30 -2.57
N ALA A 113 6.19 -16.55 -1.30
CA ALA A 113 6.28 -17.87 -0.70
C ALA A 113 5.41 -18.90 -1.44
N GLN A 114 4.17 -18.53 -1.79
CA GLN A 114 3.25 -19.37 -2.55
C GLN A 114 3.80 -19.71 -3.94
N HIS A 115 4.40 -18.75 -4.64
CA HIS A 115 5.03 -18.98 -5.94
C HIS A 115 6.22 -19.94 -5.83
N ALA A 116 7.06 -19.78 -4.80
CA ALA A 116 8.17 -20.69 -4.55
C ALA A 116 7.67 -22.12 -4.26
N TYR A 117 6.67 -22.27 -3.40
CA TYR A 117 6.03 -23.56 -3.11
C TYR A 117 5.45 -24.19 -4.38
N ARG A 118 4.67 -23.44 -5.17
CA ARG A 118 4.06 -23.95 -6.41
C ARG A 118 5.11 -24.46 -7.39
N ARG A 119 6.24 -23.76 -7.53
CA ARG A 119 7.34 -24.18 -8.41
C ARG A 119 7.93 -25.52 -7.96
N VAL A 120 8.32 -25.62 -6.69
CA VAL A 120 8.93 -26.86 -6.16
C VAL A 120 7.94 -28.02 -6.15
N ASN A 121 6.66 -27.76 -5.82
CA ASN A 121 5.63 -28.79 -5.85
C ASN A 121 5.36 -29.29 -7.28
N ALA A 122 5.42 -28.40 -8.28
CA ALA A 122 5.31 -28.81 -9.69
C ALA A 122 6.50 -29.68 -10.13
N GLU A 123 7.71 -29.35 -9.69
CA GLU A 123 8.92 -30.17 -9.94
C GLU A 123 8.78 -31.56 -9.30
N LEU A 124 8.28 -31.64 -8.06
CA LEU A 124 8.00 -32.91 -7.39
C LEU A 124 6.92 -33.73 -8.12
N ILE A 125 5.81 -33.11 -8.52
CA ILE A 125 4.75 -33.79 -9.28
C ILE A 125 5.31 -34.38 -10.57
N ALA A 126 6.07 -33.59 -11.34
CA ALA A 126 6.68 -34.06 -12.58
C ALA A 126 7.63 -35.25 -12.34
N TYR A 127 8.43 -35.21 -11.28
CA TYR A 127 9.30 -36.33 -10.91
C TYR A 127 8.49 -37.59 -10.55
N LEU A 128 7.40 -37.47 -9.80
CA LEU A 128 6.54 -38.61 -9.44
C LEU A 128 5.70 -39.13 -10.63
N ASP A 129 5.46 -38.31 -11.65
CA ASP A 129 4.91 -38.74 -12.94
C ASP A 129 5.87 -39.67 -13.68
N GLU A 130 7.18 -39.42 -13.57
CA GLU A 130 8.22 -40.32 -14.11
C GLU A 130 8.51 -41.54 -13.21
N HIS A 131 8.19 -41.46 -11.91
CA HIS A 131 8.46 -42.50 -10.90
C HIS A 131 7.19 -42.94 -10.15
N PRO A 132 6.27 -43.64 -10.83
CA PRO A 132 4.97 -43.98 -10.25
C PRO A 132 5.06 -44.99 -9.08
N ASP A 133 6.14 -45.75 -8.99
CA ASP A 133 6.40 -46.75 -7.95
C ASP A 133 6.55 -46.14 -6.54
N ILE A 134 7.07 -44.91 -6.45
CA ILE A 134 7.29 -44.21 -5.17
C ILE A 134 6.24 -43.12 -4.88
N ARG A 135 5.27 -42.90 -5.78
CA ARG A 135 4.32 -41.78 -5.68
C ARG A 135 3.53 -41.78 -4.37
N GLU A 136 2.97 -42.92 -4.00
CA GLU A 136 2.11 -43.02 -2.83
C GLU A 136 2.88 -42.71 -1.54
N GLU A 137 4.06 -43.31 -1.40
CA GLU A 137 4.95 -43.07 -0.26
C GLU A 137 5.43 -41.62 -0.21
N ALA A 138 5.87 -41.05 -1.34
CA ALA A 138 6.32 -39.66 -1.41
C ALA A 138 5.21 -38.67 -1.03
N ASN A 139 3.98 -38.88 -1.51
CA ASN A 139 2.83 -38.04 -1.16
C ASN A 139 2.50 -38.13 0.34
N ALA A 140 2.59 -39.33 0.94
CA ALA A 140 2.35 -39.53 2.36
C ALA A 140 3.41 -38.80 3.21
N VAL A 141 4.69 -38.92 2.85
CA VAL A 141 5.80 -38.25 3.55
C VAL A 141 5.66 -36.73 3.47
N VAL A 142 5.40 -36.18 2.28
CA VAL A 142 5.23 -34.74 2.10
C VAL A 142 4.02 -34.22 2.89
N SER A 143 2.89 -34.93 2.83
CA SER A 143 1.68 -34.54 3.58
C SER A 143 1.92 -34.52 5.09
N ASN A 144 2.57 -35.55 5.63
CA ASN A 144 2.88 -35.64 7.05
C ASN A 144 3.89 -34.55 7.48
N ALA A 145 4.95 -34.34 6.71
CA ALA A 145 5.96 -33.32 7.01
C ALA A 145 5.37 -31.89 6.96
N ILE A 146 4.47 -31.61 6.01
CA ILE A 146 3.75 -30.34 5.96
C ILE A 146 2.83 -30.18 7.18
N ALA A 147 2.10 -31.23 7.56
CA ALA A 147 1.22 -31.19 8.74
C ALA A 147 2.00 -30.91 10.03
N GLU A 148 3.14 -31.57 10.24
CA GLU A 148 4.03 -31.34 11.38
C GLU A 148 4.58 -29.90 11.39
N SER A 149 5.06 -29.42 10.24
CA SER A 149 5.57 -28.05 10.09
C SER A 149 4.49 -27.01 10.38
N MET A 150 3.27 -27.21 9.86
CA MET A 150 2.14 -26.32 10.08
C MET A 150 1.71 -26.28 11.55
N MET A 151 1.68 -27.43 12.23
CA MET A 151 1.41 -27.49 13.67
C MET A 151 2.45 -26.70 14.47
N LYS A 152 3.74 -26.85 14.13
CA LYS A 152 4.82 -26.12 14.79
C LYS A 152 4.71 -24.60 14.61
N ILE A 153 4.48 -24.14 13.37
CA ILE A 153 4.31 -22.71 13.07
C ILE A 153 3.12 -22.14 13.85
N ASN A 154 1.97 -22.82 13.82
CA ASN A 154 0.78 -22.36 14.55
C ASN A 154 1.02 -22.30 16.06
N GLN A 155 1.78 -23.23 16.62
CA GLN A 155 2.14 -23.22 18.04
C GLN A 155 3.06 -22.06 18.40
N GLU A 156 4.04 -21.75 17.55
CA GLU A 156 4.96 -20.61 17.73
C GLU A 156 4.22 -19.27 17.62
N GLU A 157 3.22 -19.17 16.73
CA GLU A 157 2.54 -17.91 16.43
C GLU A 157 1.30 -17.66 17.30
N PHE A 158 0.55 -18.71 17.67
CA PHE A 158 -0.74 -18.60 18.39
C PHE A 158 -0.80 -19.36 19.73
N GLY A 159 0.24 -20.12 20.09
CA GLY A 159 0.25 -20.96 21.29
C GLY A 159 -0.42 -22.33 21.08
N LEU A 160 -0.50 -23.14 22.16
CA LEU A 160 -1.12 -24.47 22.10
C LEU A 160 -2.61 -24.34 21.72
N PRO A 161 -3.12 -25.18 20.79
CA PRO A 161 -4.54 -25.23 20.51
C PRO A 161 -5.32 -25.55 21.81
N PRO A 162 -6.52 -24.99 21.99
CA PRO A 162 -7.35 -25.31 23.16
C PRO A 162 -7.58 -26.83 23.20
N GLN A 163 -7.29 -27.44 24.36
CA GLN A 163 -7.56 -28.84 24.61
C GLN A 163 -9.08 -29.08 24.52
N PRO A 164 -9.53 -30.19 23.92
CA PRO A 164 -10.95 -30.49 23.72
C PRO A 164 -11.74 -30.59 25.03
#